data_AF-A0A965VT96-F1
#
_entry.id   AF-A0A965VT96-F1
#
_cell.length_a   1.000
_cell.length_b   1.000
_cell.length_c   1.000
_cell.angle_alpha   90.00
_cell.angle_beta   90.00
_cell.angle_gamma   90.00
#
_symmetry.space_group_name_H-M   'P 1'
#
loop_
_entity.id
_entity.type
_entity.pdbx_description
1 polymer ?
#
loop_
_entity_poly.entity_id
_entity_poly.type
_entity_poly.pdbx_seq_one_letter_code
_entity_poly.pdbx_strand_id
1 'polypeptide(L)'
;MQLNADLNFTNTIFEKNGVGKAAQVSYGSVTATNCQFTQNICSMTWSNNINLNDCVFTGNTNNIIGCPGTIQNCTFINNDFAFTECSGLQISNCTFDGNDVGIEESGSSNITNSIFTNNSIAVKLGENSTLSNNSITENGTGVQVRGMNPNTTLIIDNQLCNNTNFNLENLTDKNFQVNTNCFCTSDSATIENGIYDGYDDITRGLVNYAIYDDSCSNVLYYVTKVVLDGTAGLSEENSTFKIWQSNYAFHILLENEAEIRIFNTSGNELLKKTIPSGESLLQLDFPVGIYFLSDQNGNRYKFYFGI
;
A
#
# COMPACT_ATOMS: atom_id res chain seq x y z
N MET A 1 5.84 -31.98 -20.81
CA MET A 1 5.41 -33.33 -20.36
C MET A 1 4.41 -33.14 -19.25
N GLN A 2 3.20 -33.69 -19.37
CA GLN A 2 2.17 -33.62 -18.33
C GLN A 2 2.48 -34.66 -17.25
N LEU A 3 2.62 -34.22 -16.00
CA LEU A 3 2.91 -35.09 -14.87
C LEU A 3 1.81 -34.90 -13.82
N ASN A 4 0.88 -35.85 -13.77
CA ASN A 4 -0.13 -35.96 -12.71
C ASN A 4 0.54 -36.55 -11.45
N ALA A 5 1.44 -35.80 -10.84
CA ALA A 5 2.26 -36.27 -9.74
C ALA A 5 2.59 -35.15 -8.76
N ASP A 6 2.72 -35.52 -7.49
CA ASP A 6 3.31 -34.66 -6.47
C ASP A 6 4.82 -34.71 -6.61
N LEU A 7 5.42 -33.56 -6.92
CA LEU A 7 6.87 -33.45 -7.07
C LEU A 7 7.45 -32.76 -5.86
N ASN A 8 8.53 -33.33 -5.34
CA ASN A 8 9.25 -32.79 -4.20
C ASN A 8 10.72 -32.62 -4.57
N PHE A 9 11.23 -31.40 -4.42
CA PHE A 9 12.61 -31.03 -4.72
C PHE A 9 13.27 -30.44 -3.48
N THR A 10 14.51 -30.84 -3.23
CA THR A 10 15.29 -30.32 -2.11
C THR A 10 16.73 -30.17 -2.54
N ASN A 11 17.33 -28.99 -2.30
CA ASN A 11 18.73 -28.71 -2.67
C ASN A 11 19.00 -28.89 -4.17
N THR A 12 18.03 -28.52 -5.02
CA THR A 12 18.11 -28.71 -6.47
C THR A 12 18.32 -27.39 -7.20
N ILE A 13 19.07 -27.41 -8.30
CA ILE A 13 19.25 -26.28 -9.21
C ILE A 13 18.58 -26.59 -10.55
N PHE A 14 17.74 -25.68 -11.01
CA PHE A 14 17.10 -25.67 -12.32
C PHE A 14 17.61 -24.45 -13.11
N GLU A 15 18.53 -24.67 -14.05
CA GLU A 15 19.17 -23.59 -14.81
C GLU A 15 18.89 -23.70 -16.31
N LYS A 16 18.63 -22.56 -16.97
CA LYS A 16 18.53 -22.44 -18.44
C LYS A 16 17.52 -23.39 -19.09
N ASN A 17 16.45 -23.71 -18.38
CA ASN A 17 15.38 -24.54 -18.91
C ASN A 17 14.36 -23.67 -19.67
N GLY A 18 13.79 -24.22 -20.74
CA GLY A 18 12.63 -23.60 -21.39
C GLY A 18 11.41 -23.59 -20.47
N VAL A 19 11.22 -24.63 -19.67
CA VAL A 19 10.34 -24.62 -18.51
C VAL A 19 10.98 -25.50 -17.44
N GLY A 20 11.30 -24.96 -16.26
CA GLY A 20 11.78 -25.72 -15.11
C GLY A 20 10.80 -26.83 -14.73
N LYS A 21 9.49 -26.51 -14.71
CA LYS A 21 8.38 -27.47 -14.70
C LYS A 21 7.06 -26.87 -15.24
N ALA A 22 6.36 -27.61 -16.10
CA ALA A 22 4.94 -27.40 -16.36
C ALA A 22 4.11 -28.46 -15.62
N ALA A 23 3.26 -28.07 -14.67
CA ALA A 23 2.21 -28.92 -14.11
C ALA A 23 0.86 -28.60 -14.78
N GLN A 24 -0.16 -29.45 -14.64
CA GLN A 24 -1.49 -29.22 -15.20
C GLN A 24 -2.61 -29.49 -14.19
N VAL A 25 -3.74 -28.83 -14.50
CA VAL A 25 -4.98 -28.56 -13.74
C VAL A 25 -5.69 -29.77 -13.10
N SER A 26 -5.49 -31.00 -13.57
CA SER A 26 -6.27 -32.13 -13.01
C SER A 26 -5.76 -32.64 -11.67
N TYR A 27 -4.44 -32.74 -11.48
CA TYR A 27 -3.82 -33.26 -10.26
C TYR A 27 -2.32 -32.97 -10.22
N GLY A 28 -1.77 -32.70 -9.04
CA GLY A 28 -0.33 -32.60 -8.80
C GLY A 28 0.08 -31.31 -8.07
N SER A 29 0.93 -31.48 -7.06
CA SER A 29 1.56 -30.39 -6.31
C SER A 29 3.05 -30.25 -6.64
N VAL A 30 3.61 -29.08 -6.30
CA VAL A 30 5.06 -28.88 -6.25
C VAL A 30 5.46 -28.48 -4.84
N THR A 31 6.35 -29.24 -4.24
CA THR A 31 7.08 -28.81 -3.05
C THR A 31 8.53 -28.57 -3.44
N ALA A 32 9.07 -27.40 -3.14
CA ALA A 32 10.47 -27.09 -3.34
C ALA A 32 11.04 -26.46 -2.08
N THR A 33 12.16 -27.00 -1.60
CA THR A 33 12.85 -26.47 -0.42
C THR A 33 14.32 -26.26 -0.74
N ASN A 34 14.85 -25.07 -0.43
CA ASN A 34 16.25 -24.73 -0.69
C ASN A 34 16.66 -25.01 -2.16
N CYS A 35 15.82 -24.62 -3.10
CA CYS A 35 16.04 -24.83 -4.54
C CYS A 35 16.37 -23.51 -5.24
N GLN A 36 17.08 -23.60 -6.36
CA GLN A 36 17.42 -22.45 -7.18
C GLN A 36 16.85 -22.61 -8.58
N PHE A 37 16.19 -21.58 -9.10
CA PHE A 37 15.64 -21.50 -10.44
C PHE A 37 16.27 -20.30 -11.13
N THR A 38 17.17 -20.55 -12.07
CA THR A 38 18.01 -19.51 -12.67
C THR A 38 17.93 -19.50 -14.20
N GLN A 39 17.70 -18.32 -14.78
CA GLN A 39 17.74 -18.11 -16.24
C GLN A 39 16.81 -19.03 -17.03
N ASN A 40 15.68 -19.44 -16.44
CA ASN A 40 14.66 -20.21 -17.11
C ASN A 40 13.69 -19.29 -17.84
N ILE A 41 13.10 -19.76 -18.94
CA ILE A 41 11.97 -19.04 -19.57
C ILE A 41 10.75 -19.11 -18.64
N CYS A 42 10.54 -20.25 -17.98
CA CYS A 42 9.50 -20.39 -16.96
C CYS A 42 9.93 -21.33 -15.83
N SER A 43 9.67 -21.01 -14.56
CA SER A 43 10.01 -21.90 -13.43
C SER A 43 8.93 -22.94 -13.17
N MET A 44 7.68 -22.53 -12.93
CA MET A 44 6.54 -23.40 -12.63
C MET A 44 5.23 -22.84 -13.20
N THR A 45 4.42 -23.70 -13.83
CA THR A 45 3.10 -23.30 -14.33
C THR A 45 1.99 -24.26 -13.93
N TRP A 46 0.79 -23.74 -13.68
CA TRP A 46 -0.48 -24.47 -13.62
C TRP A 46 -0.49 -25.69 -12.68
N SER A 47 0.21 -25.59 -11.55
CA SER A 47 0.13 -26.58 -10.48
C SER A 47 -1.08 -26.29 -9.61
N ASN A 48 -1.77 -27.34 -9.14
CA ASN A 48 -2.95 -27.16 -8.28
C ASN A 48 -2.62 -26.64 -6.88
N ASN A 49 -1.37 -26.79 -6.47
CA ASN A 49 -0.83 -26.21 -5.25
C ASN A 49 0.70 -26.19 -5.34
N ILE A 50 1.32 -25.10 -4.88
CA ILE A 50 2.75 -25.03 -4.64
C ILE A 50 3.07 -24.83 -3.16
N ASN A 51 4.18 -25.38 -2.71
CA ASN A 51 4.78 -25.12 -1.41
C ASN A 51 6.26 -24.83 -1.62
N LEU A 52 6.63 -23.56 -1.54
CA LEU A 52 7.98 -23.08 -1.79
C LEU A 52 8.55 -22.53 -0.50
N ASN A 53 9.69 -23.06 -0.08
CA ASN A 53 10.39 -22.59 1.11
C ASN A 53 11.88 -22.42 0.84
N ASP A 54 12.45 -21.29 1.26
CA ASP A 54 13.89 -20.99 1.12
C ASP A 54 14.41 -21.12 -0.33
N CYS A 55 13.57 -20.80 -1.33
CA CYS A 55 13.94 -20.93 -2.74
C CYS A 55 14.38 -19.59 -3.34
N VAL A 56 15.27 -19.65 -4.33
CA VAL A 56 15.79 -18.47 -5.05
C VAL A 56 15.44 -18.56 -6.52
N PHE A 57 14.86 -17.49 -7.05
CA PHE A 57 14.46 -17.34 -8.45
C PHE A 57 15.17 -16.14 -9.06
N THR A 58 16.07 -16.35 -10.02
CA THR A 58 16.89 -15.27 -10.57
C THR A 58 16.99 -15.26 -12.08
N GLY A 59 16.76 -14.10 -12.70
CA GLY A 59 16.99 -13.92 -14.15
C GLY A 59 16.03 -14.71 -15.04
N ASN A 60 14.87 -15.12 -14.52
CA ASN A 60 13.89 -15.89 -15.28
C ASN A 60 12.91 -14.93 -16.00
N THR A 61 12.38 -15.33 -17.14
CA THR A 61 11.29 -14.55 -17.80
C THR A 61 10.03 -14.66 -16.96
N ASN A 62 9.57 -15.88 -16.66
CA ASN A 62 8.44 -16.11 -15.77
C ASN A 62 8.85 -17.06 -14.65
N ASN A 63 8.42 -16.82 -13.41
CA ASN A 63 8.59 -17.81 -12.35
C ASN A 63 7.34 -18.64 -12.15
N ILE A 64 6.33 -18.07 -11.51
CA ILE A 64 5.13 -18.81 -11.13
C ILE A 64 3.94 -18.30 -11.94
N ILE A 65 3.33 -19.20 -12.72
CA ILE A 65 2.14 -18.90 -13.54
C ILE A 65 0.96 -19.74 -13.09
N GLY A 66 -0.17 -19.12 -12.77
CA GLY A 66 -1.44 -19.84 -12.59
C GLY A 66 -1.43 -20.87 -11.45
N CYS A 67 -0.63 -20.65 -10.40
CA CYS A 67 -0.52 -21.56 -9.27
C CYS A 67 -1.02 -20.89 -7.98
N PRO A 68 -1.94 -21.50 -7.23
CA PRO A 68 -2.16 -21.17 -5.83
C PRO A 68 -1.12 -21.87 -4.95
N GLY A 69 -0.94 -21.39 -3.72
CA GLY A 69 -0.11 -22.11 -2.75
C GLY A 69 0.58 -21.24 -1.73
N THR A 70 1.51 -21.85 -1.00
CA THR A 70 2.28 -21.22 0.08
C THR A 70 3.72 -20.97 -0.36
N ILE A 71 4.20 -19.76 -0.13
CA ILE A 71 5.55 -19.31 -0.51
C ILE A 71 6.14 -18.57 0.68
N GLN A 72 7.24 -19.09 1.22
CA GLN A 72 7.86 -18.58 2.44
C GLN A 72 9.36 -18.45 2.26
N ASN A 73 9.94 -17.36 2.79
CA ASN A 73 11.39 -17.15 2.81
C ASN A 73 12.05 -17.26 1.42
N CYS A 74 11.30 -16.95 0.36
CA CYS A 74 11.77 -17.05 -1.01
C CYS A 74 12.27 -15.70 -1.53
N THR A 75 13.19 -15.74 -2.49
CA THR A 75 13.79 -14.54 -3.07
C THR A 75 13.63 -14.57 -4.60
N PHE A 76 13.11 -13.48 -5.16
CA PHE A 76 12.86 -13.29 -6.59
C PHE A 76 13.63 -12.06 -7.08
N ILE A 77 14.68 -12.29 -7.88
CA ILE A 77 15.63 -11.24 -8.31
C ILE A 77 15.69 -11.13 -9.84
N ASN A 78 15.54 -9.92 -10.37
CA ASN A 78 15.77 -9.60 -11.78
C ASN A 78 15.03 -10.54 -12.75
N ASN A 79 13.76 -10.82 -12.48
CA ASN A 79 12.89 -11.59 -13.36
C ASN A 79 11.94 -10.65 -14.10
N ASP A 80 11.41 -11.05 -15.26
CA ASP A 80 10.34 -10.24 -15.87
C ASP A 80 9.08 -10.36 -15.00
N PHE A 81 8.65 -11.59 -14.69
CA PHE A 81 7.52 -11.85 -13.79
C PHE A 81 7.90 -12.84 -12.69
N ALA A 82 7.79 -12.43 -11.43
CA ALA A 82 7.88 -13.38 -10.31
C ALA A 82 6.58 -14.16 -10.11
N PHE A 83 5.42 -13.50 -10.15
CA PHE A 83 4.11 -14.17 -10.22
C PHE A 83 3.25 -13.53 -11.31
N THR A 84 2.53 -14.37 -12.07
CA THR A 84 1.52 -13.90 -13.03
C THR A 84 0.35 -14.87 -13.11
N GLU A 85 -0.86 -14.35 -13.35
CA GLU A 85 -2.10 -15.12 -13.44
C GLU A 85 -2.40 -16.01 -12.21
N CYS A 86 -1.83 -15.66 -11.05
CA CYS A 86 -1.97 -16.44 -9.83
C CYS A 86 -3.16 -15.96 -8.98
N SER A 87 -3.73 -16.86 -8.20
CA SER A 87 -4.73 -16.56 -7.17
C SER A 87 -4.52 -17.48 -5.98
N GLY A 88 -5.05 -17.16 -4.81
CA GLY A 88 -4.92 -18.06 -3.65
C GLY A 88 -3.48 -18.17 -3.13
N LEU A 89 -2.67 -17.13 -3.27
CA LEU A 89 -1.28 -17.12 -2.82
C LEU A 89 -1.20 -16.81 -1.33
N GLN A 90 -0.38 -17.54 -0.59
CA GLN A 90 -0.03 -17.26 0.81
C GLN A 90 1.47 -16.97 0.85
N ILE A 91 1.85 -15.70 0.74
CA ILE A 91 3.23 -15.23 0.63
C ILE A 91 3.65 -14.60 1.95
N SER A 92 4.76 -15.05 2.51
CA SER A 92 5.36 -14.41 3.69
C SER A 92 6.88 -14.41 3.67
N ASN A 93 7.48 -13.37 4.27
CA ASN A 93 8.93 -13.25 4.45
C ASN A 93 9.73 -13.37 3.14
N CYS A 94 9.16 -12.90 2.02
CA CYS A 94 9.79 -13.01 0.71
C CYS A 94 10.45 -11.68 0.31
N THR A 95 11.41 -11.77 -0.61
CA THR A 95 12.07 -10.61 -1.22
C THR A 95 11.84 -10.60 -2.72
N PHE A 96 11.43 -9.45 -3.25
CA PHE A 96 11.22 -9.17 -4.66
C PHE A 96 12.08 -7.96 -5.05
N ASP A 97 13.18 -8.21 -5.77
CA ASP A 97 14.16 -7.17 -6.12
C ASP A 97 14.40 -7.11 -7.62
N GLY A 98 14.25 -5.94 -8.22
CA GLY A 98 14.63 -5.70 -9.62
C GLY A 98 13.78 -6.42 -10.67
N ASN A 99 12.58 -6.90 -10.31
CA ASN A 99 11.70 -7.58 -11.27
C ASN A 99 10.91 -6.56 -12.11
N ASP A 100 10.51 -6.89 -13.33
CA ASP A 100 9.56 -6.01 -14.04
C ASP A 100 8.22 -5.99 -13.29
N VAL A 101 7.68 -7.16 -12.97
CA VAL A 101 6.52 -7.30 -12.07
C VAL A 101 6.83 -8.29 -10.94
N GLY A 102 6.75 -7.81 -9.70
CA GLY A 102 6.90 -8.64 -8.50
C GLY A 102 5.75 -9.63 -8.35
N ILE A 103 4.53 -9.13 -8.13
CA ILE A 103 3.34 -9.97 -8.04
C ILE A 103 2.24 -9.44 -8.94
N GLU A 104 1.80 -10.27 -9.89
CA GLU A 104 0.54 -10.10 -10.61
C GLU A 104 -0.44 -11.21 -10.23
N GLU A 105 -1.40 -10.88 -9.38
CA GLU A 105 -2.37 -11.83 -8.85
C GLU A 105 -3.81 -11.34 -9.04
N SER A 106 -4.75 -12.28 -9.20
CA SER A 106 -6.15 -12.01 -9.55
C SER A 106 -7.12 -12.09 -8.36
N GLY A 107 -6.67 -12.61 -7.21
CA GLY A 107 -7.41 -12.53 -5.96
C GLY A 107 -7.13 -13.63 -4.94
N SER A 108 -7.80 -13.51 -3.79
CA SER A 108 -7.80 -14.47 -2.66
C SER A 108 -6.41 -14.73 -2.07
N SER A 109 -5.53 -13.73 -2.15
CA SER A 109 -4.13 -13.84 -1.74
C SER A 109 -3.88 -13.14 -0.41
N ASN A 110 -2.92 -13.64 0.37
CA ASN A 110 -2.40 -12.96 1.55
C ASN A 110 -0.89 -12.78 1.37
N ILE A 111 -0.44 -11.53 1.34
CA ILE A 111 0.94 -11.15 1.02
C ILE A 111 1.47 -10.34 2.20
N THR A 112 2.41 -10.91 2.96
CA THR A 112 2.82 -10.35 4.25
C THR A 112 4.32 -10.33 4.48
N ASN A 113 4.78 -9.42 5.34
CA ASN A 113 6.16 -9.40 5.87
C ASN A 113 7.23 -9.51 4.78
N SER A 114 6.95 -8.98 3.59
CA SER A 114 7.80 -9.12 2.41
C SER A 114 8.38 -7.78 1.99
N ILE A 115 9.49 -7.84 1.26
CA ILE A 115 10.22 -6.67 0.78
C ILE A 115 10.09 -6.62 -0.74
N PHE A 116 9.68 -5.47 -1.27
CA PHE A 116 9.59 -5.18 -2.69
C PHE A 116 10.43 -3.94 -2.99
N THR A 117 11.50 -4.11 -3.76
CA THR A 117 12.44 -3.05 -4.09
C THR A 117 12.87 -3.10 -5.56
N ASN A 118 13.09 -1.93 -6.17
CA ASN A 118 13.58 -1.80 -7.55
C ASN A 118 12.75 -2.50 -8.62
N ASN A 119 11.50 -2.88 -8.35
CA ASN A 119 10.64 -3.50 -9.36
C ASN A 119 10.01 -2.42 -10.24
N SER A 120 9.67 -2.69 -11.51
CA SER A 120 8.87 -1.71 -12.28
C SER A 120 7.48 -1.57 -11.65
N ILE A 121 6.86 -2.69 -11.27
CA ILE A 121 5.63 -2.75 -10.48
C ILE A 121 5.82 -3.79 -9.37
N ALA A 122 5.66 -3.38 -8.10
CA ALA A 122 5.82 -4.31 -6.99
C ALA A 122 4.64 -5.28 -6.87
N VAL A 123 3.40 -4.78 -6.75
CA VAL A 123 2.21 -5.63 -6.58
C VAL A 123 1.02 -5.10 -7.39
N LYS A 124 0.41 -5.98 -8.19
CA LYS A 124 -0.93 -5.78 -8.76
C LYS A 124 -1.94 -6.60 -7.96
N LEU A 125 -2.64 -5.94 -7.03
CA LEU A 125 -3.48 -6.56 -6.03
C LEU A 125 -4.90 -6.85 -6.58
N GLY A 126 -5.28 -8.12 -6.54
CA GLY A 126 -6.57 -8.65 -6.97
C GLY A 126 -7.65 -8.62 -5.88
N GLU A 127 -8.80 -9.21 -6.21
CA GLU A 127 -9.98 -9.17 -5.34
C GLU A 127 -9.85 -10.11 -4.13
N ASN A 128 -10.41 -9.73 -2.98
CA ASN A 128 -10.34 -10.55 -1.76
C ASN A 128 -8.90 -10.83 -1.29
N SER A 129 -7.97 -9.96 -1.64
CA SER A 129 -6.56 -10.10 -1.25
C SER A 129 -6.21 -9.14 -0.12
N THR A 130 -5.30 -9.56 0.75
CA THR A 130 -4.70 -8.72 1.79
C THR A 130 -3.21 -8.55 1.52
N LEU A 131 -2.78 -7.30 1.46
CA LEU A 131 -1.39 -6.89 1.40
C LEU A 131 -1.06 -6.20 2.72
N SER A 132 -0.25 -6.83 3.58
CA SER A 132 0.03 -6.27 4.90
C SER A 132 1.44 -6.42 5.45
N ASN A 133 1.90 -5.45 6.24
CA ASN A 133 3.21 -5.49 6.89
C ASN A 133 4.37 -5.65 5.89
N ASN A 134 4.26 -5.08 4.68
CA ASN A 134 5.31 -5.15 3.67
C ASN A 134 6.09 -3.84 3.60
N SER A 135 7.35 -3.94 3.20
CA SER A 135 8.17 -2.79 2.79
C SER A 135 8.21 -2.73 1.27
N ILE A 136 7.56 -1.72 0.69
CA ILE A 136 7.40 -1.54 -0.76
C ILE A 136 8.03 -0.19 -1.13
N THR A 137 9.30 -0.25 -1.51
CA THR A 137 10.13 0.94 -1.65
C THR A 137 10.90 0.97 -2.96
N GLU A 138 11.15 2.16 -3.52
CA GLU A 138 12.03 2.33 -4.69
C GLU A 138 11.58 1.52 -5.93
N ASN A 139 10.30 1.20 -6.06
CA ASN A 139 9.74 0.60 -7.27
C ASN A 139 9.31 1.70 -8.25
N GLY A 140 8.98 1.35 -9.49
CA GLY A 140 8.27 2.25 -10.40
C GLY A 140 6.90 2.58 -9.82
N THR A 141 6.03 1.59 -9.71
CA THR A 141 4.76 1.69 -8.97
C THR A 141 4.74 0.70 -7.80
N GLY A 142 4.38 1.16 -6.61
CA GLY A 142 4.28 0.33 -5.41
C GLY A 142 3.13 -0.67 -5.49
N VAL A 143 1.88 -0.18 -5.45
CA VAL A 143 0.69 -1.02 -5.50
C VAL A 143 -0.27 -0.56 -6.58
N GLN A 144 -0.65 -1.45 -7.48
CA GLN A 144 -1.77 -1.27 -8.40
C GLN A 144 -3.00 -2.03 -7.88
N VAL A 145 -4.05 -1.31 -7.53
CA VAL A 145 -5.27 -1.91 -6.98
C VAL A 145 -6.22 -2.28 -8.11
N ARG A 146 -6.52 -3.57 -8.28
CA ARG A 146 -7.46 -4.10 -9.29
C ARG A 146 -8.71 -4.72 -8.67
N GLY A 147 -8.67 -5.05 -7.37
CA GLY A 147 -9.81 -5.61 -6.65
C GLY A 147 -10.98 -4.63 -6.59
N MET A 148 -12.19 -5.11 -6.87
CA MET A 148 -13.40 -4.26 -7.01
C MET A 148 -14.18 -4.10 -5.70
N ASN A 149 -13.71 -4.69 -4.60
CA ASN A 149 -14.38 -4.64 -3.30
C ASN A 149 -13.42 -4.10 -2.24
N PRO A 150 -13.59 -2.83 -1.81
CA PRO A 150 -12.75 -2.19 -0.81
C PRO A 150 -12.80 -2.84 0.58
N ASN A 151 -13.84 -3.63 0.87
CA ASN A 151 -13.99 -4.30 2.16
C ASN A 151 -13.23 -5.65 2.23
N THR A 152 -12.78 -6.17 1.09
CA THR A 152 -12.08 -7.45 1.02
C THR A 152 -10.71 -7.36 0.34
N THR A 153 -10.47 -6.28 -0.41
CA THR A 153 -9.16 -5.95 -0.97
C THR A 153 -8.48 -4.96 -0.04
N LEU A 154 -7.62 -5.46 0.84
CA LEU A 154 -7.08 -4.73 1.97
C LEU A 154 -5.59 -4.42 1.76
N ILE A 155 -5.22 -3.17 1.94
CA ILE A 155 -3.83 -2.68 1.92
C ILE A 155 -3.62 -2.04 3.28
N ILE A 156 -2.92 -2.73 4.18
CA ILE A 156 -2.86 -2.35 5.60
C ILE A 156 -1.44 -2.49 6.15
N ASP A 157 -1.02 -1.53 6.96
CA ASP A 157 0.24 -1.61 7.74
C ASP A 157 1.49 -1.79 6.86
N ASN A 158 1.47 -1.28 5.62
CA ASN A 158 2.63 -1.32 4.73
C ASN A 158 3.40 0.00 4.76
N GLN A 159 4.68 -0.08 4.43
CA GLN A 159 5.52 1.06 4.10
C GLN A 159 5.59 1.21 2.58
N LEU A 160 4.92 2.23 2.01
CA LEU A 160 4.82 2.51 0.58
C LEU A 160 5.61 3.78 0.24
N CYS A 161 6.92 3.65 0.00
CA CYS A 161 7.81 4.81 0.06
C CYS A 161 8.73 4.97 -1.14
N ASN A 162 8.93 6.20 -1.60
CA ASN A 162 9.86 6.53 -2.67
C ASN A 162 9.68 5.69 -3.94
N ASN A 163 8.44 5.27 -4.26
CA ASN A 163 8.15 4.68 -5.55
C ASN A 163 8.06 5.81 -6.59
N THR A 164 8.64 5.60 -7.77
CA THR A 164 8.98 6.68 -8.72
C THR A 164 7.75 7.29 -9.39
N ASN A 165 6.80 6.46 -9.82
CA ASN A 165 5.57 6.88 -10.46
C ASN A 165 4.50 7.13 -9.41
N PHE A 166 4.09 6.07 -8.69
CA PHE A 166 3.07 6.12 -7.65
C PHE A 166 3.40 5.12 -6.53
N ASN A 167 3.16 5.51 -5.29
CA ASN A 167 3.14 4.59 -4.16
C ASN A 167 1.90 3.69 -4.23
N LEU A 168 0.76 4.25 -4.63
CA LEU A 168 -0.48 3.53 -4.85
C LEU A 168 -1.22 4.07 -6.07
N GLU A 169 -1.66 3.17 -6.93
CA GLU A 169 -2.45 3.47 -8.12
C GLU A 169 -3.78 2.72 -8.04
N ASN A 170 -4.89 3.46 -7.94
CA ASN A 170 -6.22 2.88 -7.93
C ASN A 170 -6.71 2.68 -9.38
N LEU A 171 -6.71 1.43 -9.85
CA LEU A 171 -7.17 1.12 -11.20
C LEU A 171 -8.69 0.89 -11.27
N THR A 172 -9.43 1.14 -10.19
CA THR A 172 -10.87 0.89 -10.11
C THR A 172 -11.67 2.17 -9.93
N ASP A 173 -12.98 2.09 -10.14
CA ASP A 173 -13.95 3.15 -9.83
C ASP A 173 -14.39 3.15 -8.35
N LYS A 174 -13.71 2.36 -7.50
CA LYS A 174 -14.09 2.15 -6.10
C LYS A 174 -13.18 2.95 -5.19
N ASN A 175 -13.78 3.47 -4.13
CA ASN A 175 -13.06 4.24 -3.13
C ASN A 175 -12.37 3.31 -2.13
N PHE A 176 -11.13 3.60 -1.78
CA PHE A 176 -10.35 2.79 -0.85
C PHE A 176 -9.93 3.60 0.37
N GLN A 177 -9.77 2.90 1.50
CA GLN A 177 -9.18 3.47 2.70
C GLN A 177 -7.90 2.71 3.04
N VAL A 178 -6.78 3.43 3.02
CA VAL A 178 -5.42 2.90 3.21
C VAL A 178 -4.71 3.59 4.37
N ASN A 179 -5.48 4.08 5.34
CA ASN A 179 -5.00 4.92 6.45
C ASN A 179 -3.92 4.26 7.34
N THR A 180 -3.80 2.93 7.34
CA THR A 180 -2.80 2.26 8.16
C THR A 180 -1.43 2.11 7.48
N ASN A 181 -1.29 2.61 6.24
CA ASN A 181 -0.02 2.55 5.50
C ASN A 181 0.75 3.86 5.65
N CYS A 182 2.07 3.74 5.75
CA CYS A 182 2.98 4.87 5.80
C CYS A 182 3.57 5.18 4.41
N PHE A 183 3.64 6.46 4.06
CA PHE A 183 4.22 6.96 2.80
C PHE A 183 5.62 7.59 2.95
N CYS A 184 6.24 7.45 4.13
CA CYS A 184 7.58 7.96 4.51
C CYS A 184 7.83 9.45 4.27
N THR A 185 6.79 10.25 4.35
CA THR A 185 6.89 11.71 4.35
C THR A 185 5.71 12.28 5.11
N SER A 186 5.94 13.39 5.78
CA SER A 186 4.88 14.19 6.41
C SER A 186 4.33 15.29 5.47
N ASP A 187 4.91 15.46 4.28
CA ASP A 187 4.40 16.40 3.27
C ASP A 187 3.22 15.81 2.50
N SER A 188 2.02 16.31 2.82
CA SER A 188 0.77 15.89 2.20
C SER A 188 0.77 16.03 0.67
N ALA A 189 1.44 17.04 0.10
CA ALA A 189 1.46 17.23 -1.34
C ALA A 189 2.28 16.14 -2.04
N THR A 190 3.37 15.71 -1.40
CA THR A 190 4.18 14.58 -1.89
C THR A 190 3.41 13.26 -1.81
N ILE A 191 2.66 13.02 -0.71
CA ILE A 191 1.81 11.83 -0.59
C ILE A 191 0.72 11.83 -1.67
N GLU A 192 0.03 12.96 -1.83
CA GLU A 192 -1.05 13.12 -2.81
C GLU A 192 -0.55 12.84 -4.23
N ASN A 193 0.57 13.42 -4.65
CA ASN A 193 1.15 13.16 -5.96
C ASN A 193 1.60 11.69 -6.15
N GLY A 194 1.84 10.97 -5.05
CA GLY A 194 2.19 9.55 -5.05
C GLY A 194 0.98 8.61 -5.03
N ILE A 195 -0.26 9.13 -5.02
CA ILE A 195 -1.49 8.35 -5.04
C ILE A 195 -2.27 8.73 -6.30
N TYR A 196 -2.36 7.81 -7.27
CA TYR A 196 -3.17 8.02 -8.46
C TYR A 196 -4.62 7.58 -8.22
N ASP A 197 -5.56 8.53 -8.18
CA ASP A 197 -6.96 8.27 -7.83
C ASP A 197 -7.97 9.17 -8.58
N GLY A 198 -9.20 9.26 -8.06
CA GLY A 198 -10.29 10.06 -8.62
C GLY A 198 -10.01 11.56 -8.80
N TYR A 199 -9.01 12.13 -8.13
CA TYR A 199 -8.58 13.52 -8.35
C TYR A 199 -7.66 13.69 -9.57
N ASP A 200 -6.88 12.66 -9.91
CA ASP A 200 -6.08 12.64 -11.14
C ASP A 200 -6.91 12.26 -12.36
N ASP A 201 -7.84 11.31 -12.18
CA ASP A 201 -8.68 10.76 -13.22
C ASP A 201 -10.08 10.45 -12.68
N ILE A 202 -11.07 11.23 -13.14
CA ILE A 202 -12.47 11.14 -12.70
C ILE A 202 -13.12 9.76 -12.92
N THR A 203 -12.50 8.86 -13.68
CA THR A 203 -12.98 7.48 -13.86
C THR A 203 -12.55 6.54 -12.73
N ARG A 204 -11.72 7.01 -11.80
CA ARG A 204 -11.21 6.26 -10.66
C ARG A 204 -11.91 6.64 -9.37
N GLY A 205 -11.91 5.72 -8.41
CA GLY A 205 -12.36 6.01 -7.05
C GLY A 205 -11.29 6.75 -6.24
N LEU A 206 -11.71 7.45 -5.18
CA LEU A 206 -10.86 8.21 -4.28
C LEU A 206 -10.18 7.33 -3.23
N VAL A 207 -8.99 7.74 -2.79
CA VAL A 207 -8.22 7.03 -1.76
C VAL A 207 -8.07 7.89 -0.51
N ASN A 208 -8.60 7.41 0.60
CA ASN A 208 -8.35 7.97 1.93
C ASN A 208 -7.02 7.43 2.47
N TYR A 209 -6.22 8.28 3.08
CA TYR A 209 -4.93 7.91 3.66
C TYR A 209 -4.64 8.66 4.97
N ALA A 210 -3.57 8.26 5.66
CA ALA A 210 -3.06 8.99 6.81
C ALA A 210 -1.64 9.48 6.54
N ILE A 211 -1.28 10.58 7.19
CA ILE A 211 0.04 11.17 7.21
C ILE A 211 0.72 10.71 8.50
N TYR A 212 1.84 10.02 8.37
CA TYR A 212 2.66 9.59 9.50
C TYR A 212 3.81 10.57 9.72
N ASP A 213 4.44 10.50 10.88
CA ASP A 213 5.78 11.05 11.04
C ASP A 213 6.80 10.29 10.16
N ASP A 214 7.99 10.87 10.02
CA ASP A 214 9.06 10.27 9.18
C ASP A 214 9.53 8.90 9.72
N SER A 215 9.17 8.54 10.95
CA SER A 215 9.45 7.22 11.53
C SER A 215 8.38 6.16 11.21
N CYS A 216 7.32 6.53 10.48
CA CYS A 216 6.18 5.68 10.16
C CYS A 216 5.49 5.07 11.40
N SER A 217 5.68 5.67 12.57
CA SER A 217 5.24 5.08 13.85
C SER A 217 4.02 5.78 14.42
N ASN A 218 3.86 7.08 14.16
CA ASN A 218 2.75 7.86 14.70
C ASN A 218 1.97 8.53 13.56
N VAL A 219 0.64 8.42 13.63
CA VAL A 219 -0.25 9.17 12.74
C VAL A 219 -0.31 10.63 13.19
N LEU A 220 -0.02 11.54 12.27
CA LEU A 220 -0.13 12.99 12.46
C LEU A 220 -1.49 13.52 12.01
N TYR A 221 -2.03 12.97 10.91
CA TYR A 221 -3.25 13.47 10.30
C TYR A 221 -3.95 12.41 9.45
N TYR A 222 -5.27 12.49 9.31
CA TYR A 222 -6.06 11.66 8.39
C TYR A 222 -6.62 12.51 7.26
N VAL A 223 -6.38 12.10 6.02
CA VAL A 223 -6.92 12.71 4.82
C VAL A 223 -8.12 11.89 4.35
N THR A 224 -9.31 12.41 4.61
CA THR A 224 -10.58 11.82 4.17
C THR A 224 -11.10 12.57 2.95
N LYS A 225 -10.90 12.01 1.76
CA LYS A 225 -11.43 12.54 0.49
C LYS A 225 -12.90 12.17 0.29
N VAL A 226 -13.32 11.03 0.85
CA VAL A 226 -14.69 10.52 0.76
C VAL A 226 -15.11 9.79 2.03
N VAL A 227 -16.35 9.97 2.46
CA VAL A 227 -16.92 9.24 3.60
C VAL A 227 -17.34 7.84 3.13
N LEU A 228 -16.78 6.80 3.75
CA LEU A 228 -17.12 5.41 3.48
C LEU A 228 -17.90 4.83 4.66
N ASP A 229 -19.08 4.27 4.39
CA ASP A 229 -19.88 3.53 5.38
C ASP A 229 -19.28 2.14 5.65
N GLY A 230 -18.04 2.08 6.15
CA GLY A 230 -17.31 0.84 6.41
C GLY A 230 -15.93 1.11 7.00
N THR A 231 -15.63 0.52 8.16
CA THR A 231 -14.33 0.65 8.83
C THR A 231 -13.25 -0.08 8.06
N ALA A 232 -12.32 0.62 7.40
CA ALA A 232 -11.02 0.04 7.13
C ALA A 232 -10.15 0.15 8.39
N GLY A 233 -10.40 -0.77 9.32
CA GLY A 233 -9.47 -1.16 10.38
C GLY A 233 -9.19 -0.15 11.50
N LEU A 234 -9.70 1.07 11.43
CA LEU A 234 -9.55 2.06 12.48
C LEU A 234 -10.89 2.31 13.15
N SER A 235 -11.01 1.92 14.43
CA SER A 235 -11.78 2.75 15.34
C SER A 235 -11.16 4.15 15.25
N GLU A 236 -11.95 5.19 15.00
CA GLU A 236 -11.44 6.55 15.20
C GLU A 236 -10.75 6.56 16.56
N GLU A 237 -9.42 6.66 16.59
CA GLU A 237 -8.75 7.08 17.81
C GLU A 237 -9.47 8.36 18.19
N ASN A 238 -9.96 8.43 19.43
CA ASN A 238 -10.46 9.64 20.04
C ASN A 238 -9.27 10.61 20.10
N SER A 239 -8.91 11.19 18.96
CA SER A 239 -7.92 12.24 18.90
C SER A 239 -8.52 13.37 19.70
N THR A 240 -7.87 13.66 20.83
CA THR A 240 -8.24 14.70 21.79
C THR A 240 -8.25 16.11 21.17
N PHE A 241 -7.79 16.22 19.92
CA PHE A 241 -7.73 17.40 19.09
C PHE A 241 -7.99 17.04 17.61
N LYS A 242 -9.13 17.44 17.02
CA LYS A 242 -9.36 17.42 15.56
C LYS A 242 -9.56 18.83 15.05
N ILE A 243 -9.00 19.12 13.86
CA ILE A 243 -9.29 20.36 13.12
C ILE A 243 -9.61 20.01 11.68
N TRP A 244 -10.70 20.60 11.18
CA TRP A 244 -11.07 20.54 9.76
C TRP A 244 -11.71 21.86 9.32
N GLN A 245 -11.80 22.06 8.01
CA GLN A 245 -12.45 23.22 7.42
C GLN A 245 -13.70 22.77 6.66
N SER A 246 -14.82 23.46 6.90
CA SER A 246 -16.06 23.27 6.15
C SER A 246 -16.77 24.61 6.01
N ASN A 247 -17.30 24.91 4.82
CA ASN A 247 -18.03 26.15 4.54
C ASN A 247 -17.30 27.44 5.02
N TYR A 248 -15.98 27.52 4.80
CA TYR A 248 -15.13 28.64 5.25
C TYR A 248 -15.05 28.86 6.77
N ALA A 249 -15.45 27.88 7.56
CA ALA A 249 -15.30 27.88 9.00
C ALA A 249 -14.33 26.78 9.44
N PHE A 250 -13.57 27.06 10.50
CA PHE A 250 -12.79 26.03 11.17
C PHE A 250 -13.66 25.34 12.19
N HIS A 251 -13.68 24.03 12.11
CA HIS A 251 -14.22 23.19 13.15
C HIS A 251 -13.06 22.64 13.96
N ILE A 252 -13.14 22.82 15.26
CA ILE A 252 -12.11 22.40 16.21
C ILE A 252 -12.81 21.55 17.26
N LEU A 253 -12.45 20.28 17.34
CA LEU A 253 -12.95 19.35 18.36
C LEU A 253 -11.85 19.12 19.39
N LEU A 254 -12.14 19.42 20.65
CA LEU A 254 -11.22 19.25 21.76
C LEU A 254 -11.82 18.38 22.86
N GLU A 255 -11.00 17.55 23.52
CA GLU A 255 -11.41 16.86 24.74
C GLU A 255 -11.39 17.82 25.95
N ASN A 256 -10.36 18.67 26.03
CA ASN A 256 -10.17 19.64 27.10
C ASN A 256 -10.02 21.05 26.51
N GLU A 257 -10.36 22.07 27.30
CA GLU A 257 -10.13 23.45 26.91
C GLU A 257 -8.66 23.66 26.49
N ALA A 258 -8.45 24.30 25.33
CA ALA A 258 -7.12 24.55 24.80
C ALA A 258 -6.98 25.94 24.20
N GLU A 259 -5.78 26.51 24.32
CA GLU A 259 -5.42 27.73 23.61
C GLU A 259 -4.95 27.39 22.19
N ILE A 260 -5.53 28.05 21.19
CA ILE A 260 -5.05 28.04 19.82
C ILE A 260 -4.50 29.41 19.42
N ARG A 261 -3.54 29.41 18.49
CA ARG A 261 -2.98 30.61 17.90
C ARG A 261 -2.96 30.48 16.39
N ILE A 262 -3.27 31.54 15.66
CA ILE A 262 -3.20 31.55 14.20
C ILE A 262 -2.15 32.56 13.75
N PHE A 263 -1.32 32.17 12.80
CA PHE A 263 -0.25 32.96 12.24
C PHE A 263 -0.39 33.10 10.72
N ASN A 264 0.02 34.24 10.17
CA ASN A 264 0.27 34.35 8.72
C ASN A 264 1.60 33.71 8.31
N THR A 265 1.85 33.63 7.00
CA THR A 265 3.11 33.09 6.45
C THR A 265 4.37 33.85 6.86
N SER A 266 4.23 35.10 7.30
CA SER A 266 5.34 35.88 7.84
C SER A 266 5.57 35.65 9.35
N GLY A 267 4.81 34.75 9.97
CA GLY A 267 4.92 34.40 11.39
C GLY A 267 4.23 35.38 12.35
N ASN A 268 3.46 36.34 11.84
CA ASN A 268 2.71 37.26 12.70
C ASN A 268 1.46 36.57 13.24
N GLU A 269 1.25 36.65 14.56
CA GLU A 269 0.04 36.16 15.23
C GLU A 269 -1.16 37.05 14.85
N LEU A 270 -2.19 36.43 14.29
CA LEU A 270 -3.44 37.06 13.86
C LEU A 270 -4.58 36.83 14.85
N LEU A 271 -4.57 35.68 15.51
CA LEU A 271 -5.58 35.30 16.48
C LEU A 271 -4.95 34.50 17.59
N LYS A 272 -5.42 34.75 18.81
CA LYS A 272 -5.18 33.93 19.98
C LYS A 272 -6.51 33.72 20.70
N LYS A 273 -6.93 32.46 20.85
CA LYS A 273 -8.25 32.16 21.39
C LYS A 273 -8.23 30.87 22.21
N THR A 274 -8.89 30.91 23.36
CA THR A 274 -9.19 29.72 24.15
C THR A 274 -10.47 29.08 23.59
N ILE A 275 -10.39 27.79 23.29
CA ILE A 275 -11.47 26.99 22.73
C ILE A 275 -11.92 25.99 23.80
N PRO A 276 -13.22 25.95 24.13
CA PRO A 276 -13.74 25.03 25.14
C PRO A 276 -13.66 23.58 24.64
N SER A 277 -13.78 22.62 25.56
CA SER A 277 -14.00 21.21 25.23
C SER A 277 -15.27 21.03 24.39
N GLY A 278 -15.25 20.10 23.45
CA GLY A 278 -16.31 19.86 22.48
C GLY A 278 -15.98 20.47 21.11
N GLU A 279 -16.96 20.46 20.22
CA GLU A 279 -16.82 21.05 18.88
C GLU A 279 -17.07 22.57 18.96
N SER A 280 -16.11 23.34 18.46
CA SER A 280 -16.21 24.78 18.31
C SER A 280 -16.07 25.18 16.86
N LEU A 281 -16.98 26.04 16.42
CA LEU A 281 -16.92 26.69 15.12
C LEU A 281 -16.19 28.03 15.24
N LEU A 282 -15.17 28.23 14.41
CA LEU A 282 -14.41 29.47 14.32
C LEU A 282 -14.51 30.01 12.90
N GLN A 283 -15.30 31.07 12.74
CA GLN A 283 -15.32 31.87 11.53
C GLN A 283 -14.16 32.87 11.59
N LEU A 284 -13.31 32.85 10.57
CA LEU A 284 -12.22 33.80 10.40
C LEU A 284 -12.61 34.80 9.31
N ASP A 285 -12.35 36.07 9.56
CA ASP A 285 -12.45 37.14 8.56
C ASP A 285 -11.04 37.55 8.15
N PHE A 286 -10.30 36.59 7.59
CA PHE A 286 -8.93 36.80 7.13
C PHE A 286 -8.89 36.98 5.62
N PRO A 287 -7.94 37.77 5.09
CA PRO A 287 -7.70 37.83 3.66
C PRO A 287 -7.45 36.45 3.06
N VAL A 288 -7.63 36.34 1.75
CA VAL A 288 -7.27 35.10 1.04
C VAL A 288 -5.77 34.83 1.20
N GLY A 289 -5.41 33.62 1.63
CA GLY A 289 -4.01 33.26 1.87
C GLY A 289 -3.80 31.98 2.67
N ILE A 290 -2.53 31.66 2.92
CA ILE A 290 -2.10 30.52 3.74
C ILE A 290 -1.87 30.99 5.18
N TYR A 291 -2.30 30.17 6.13
CA TYR A 291 -2.17 30.42 7.55
C TYR A 291 -1.73 29.16 8.29
N PHE A 292 -1.22 29.36 9.51
CA PHE A 292 -0.78 28.29 10.39
C PHE A 292 -1.51 28.39 11.72
N LEU A 293 -2.18 27.34 12.16
CA LEU A 293 -2.74 27.24 13.50
C LEU A 293 -1.76 26.47 14.38
N SER A 294 -1.36 27.03 15.52
CA SER A 294 -0.63 26.33 16.57
C SER A 294 -1.56 25.94 17.69
N ASP A 295 -1.44 24.71 18.18
CA ASP A 295 -2.01 24.31 19.46
C ASP A 295 -1.11 24.73 20.64
N GLN A 296 -1.57 24.45 21.85
CA GLN A 296 -0.87 24.70 23.11
C GLN A 296 0.41 23.88 23.30
N ASN A 297 0.57 22.79 22.55
CA ASN A 297 1.75 21.92 22.56
C ASN A 297 2.78 22.33 21.50
N GLY A 298 2.45 23.32 20.66
CA GLY A 298 3.29 23.80 19.57
C GLY A 298 3.13 23.06 18.25
N ASN A 299 2.17 22.13 18.14
CA ASN A 299 1.84 21.47 16.88
C ASN A 299 1.23 22.49 15.92
N ARG A 300 1.65 22.47 14.65
CA ARG A 300 1.22 23.46 13.65
C ARG A 300 0.45 22.81 12.50
N TYR A 301 -0.69 23.39 12.18
CA TYR A 301 -1.59 22.96 11.12
C TYR A 301 -1.64 24.05 10.03
N LYS A 302 -1.28 23.69 8.79
CA LYS A 302 -1.34 24.61 7.64
C LYS A 302 -2.73 24.56 7.01
N PHE A 303 -3.27 25.72 6.66
CA PHE A 303 -4.54 25.80 5.94
C PHE A 303 -4.56 26.97 4.95
N TYR A 304 -5.40 26.85 3.93
CA TYR A 304 -5.67 27.89 2.95
C TYR A 304 -7.05 28.48 3.20
N PHE A 305 -7.12 29.80 3.25
CA PHE A 305 -8.37 30.54 3.34
C PHE A 305 -8.55 31.25 2.00
N GLY A 306 -9.58 30.92 1.23
CA GLY A 306 -9.81 31.47 -0.11
C GLY A 306 -10.87 30.70 -0.89
N ILE A 307 -11.48 31.38 -1.86
CA ILE A 307 -12.45 30.81 -2.83
C ILE A 307 -11.73 29.82 -3.74
#